data_AF-A0A355EKJ7-F1
#
_entry.id   AF-A0A355EKJ7-F1
#
_cell.length_a   1.000
_cell.length_b   1.000
_cell.length_c   1.000
_cell.angle_alpha   90.00
_cell.angle_beta   90.00
_cell.angle_gamma   90.00
#
_symmetry.space_group_name_H-M   'P 1'
#
loop_
_entity.id
_entity.type
_entity.pdbx_description
1 polymer ?
#
loop_
_entity_poly.entity_id
_entity_poly.type
_entity_poly.pdbx_seq_one_letter_code
_entity_poly.pdbx_strand_id
1 'polypeptide(L)'
;MRNSELMGRVQKTFSYELFDAGRDGNLNAAREALERGLEEGARIDGRDKDGRTPLQVACLHGHIDVARLLLENGASPVAKDKDGLTTLEYIAGLECAYDRDKILEALVECYPEYRDRAPGVAGAAL
;
A
#
# COMPACT_ATOMS: atom_id res chain seq x y z
N MET A 1 -1.43 11.78 30.45
CA MET A 1 -1.46 11.77 28.98
C MET A 1 -2.67 10.95 28.58
N ARG A 2 -3.57 11.47 27.73
CA ARG A 2 -4.78 10.72 27.35
C ARG A 2 -4.39 9.65 26.34
N ASN A 3 -4.96 8.45 26.48
CA ASN A 3 -4.72 7.31 25.59
C ASN A 3 -4.89 7.71 24.10
N SER A 4 -5.76 8.68 23.81
CA SER A 4 -5.95 9.29 22.49
C SER A 4 -4.74 10.03 21.90
N GLU A 5 -3.88 10.67 22.71
CA GLU A 5 -2.68 11.38 22.23
C GLU A 5 -1.55 10.42 21.91
N LEU A 6 -1.41 9.34 22.70
CA LEU A 6 -0.47 8.26 22.40
C LEU A 6 -0.86 7.56 21.10
N MET A 7 -2.13 7.22 20.93
CA MET A 7 -2.61 6.58 19.71
C MET A 7 -2.37 7.44 18.46
N GLY A 8 -2.52 8.76 18.59
CA GLY A 8 -2.20 9.69 17.51
C GLY A 8 -0.71 9.72 17.16
N ARG A 9 0.18 9.59 18.13
CA ARG A 9 1.64 9.50 17.90
C ARG A 9 2.03 8.17 17.29
N VAL A 10 1.51 7.07 17.80
CA VAL A 10 1.71 5.70 17.28
C VAL A 10 1.31 5.64 15.81
N GLN A 11 0.08 6.04 15.48
CA GLN A 11 -0.40 6.03 14.11
C GLN A 11 0.48 6.90 13.20
N LYS A 12 0.89 8.08 13.67
CA LYS A 12 1.71 8.99 12.88
C LYS A 12 3.07 8.38 12.59
N THR A 13 3.79 7.89 13.61
CA THR A 13 5.10 7.25 13.45
C THR A 13 5.01 6.06 12.50
N PHE A 14 4.03 5.17 12.74
CA PHE A 14 3.80 4.00 11.91
C PHE A 14 3.54 4.36 10.44
N SER A 15 2.67 5.33 10.18
CA SER A 15 2.43 5.82 8.81
C SER A 15 3.72 6.33 8.15
N TYR A 16 4.52 7.16 8.84
CA TYR A 16 5.77 7.67 8.28
C TYR A 16 6.76 6.56 7.93
N GLU A 17 6.91 5.57 8.81
CA GLU A 17 7.83 4.45 8.58
C GLU A 17 7.41 3.61 7.37
N LEU A 18 6.12 3.33 7.21
CA LEU A 18 5.62 2.61 6.04
C LEU A 18 5.78 3.44 4.75
N PHE A 19 5.60 4.76 4.81
CA PHE A 19 5.82 5.62 3.64
C PHE A 19 7.29 5.66 3.23
N ASP A 20 8.21 5.84 4.18
CA ASP A 20 9.65 5.86 3.87
C ASP A 20 10.11 4.49 3.37
N ALA A 21 9.67 3.39 4.00
CA ALA A 21 9.95 2.04 3.52
C ALA A 21 9.38 1.79 2.10
N GLY A 22 8.18 2.29 1.82
CA GLY A 22 7.56 2.25 0.50
C GLY A 22 8.21 3.14 -0.55
N ARG A 23 8.99 4.17 -0.17
CA ARG A 23 9.75 5.02 -1.10
C ARG A 23 11.13 4.44 -1.40
N ASP A 24 11.78 3.93 -0.36
CA ASP A 24 13.16 3.45 -0.41
C ASP A 24 13.26 1.96 -0.75
N GLY A 25 12.15 1.22 -0.70
CA GLY A 25 12.10 -0.22 -0.95
C GLY A 25 12.62 -1.06 0.23
N ASN A 26 12.63 -0.50 1.44
CA ASN A 26 13.19 -1.16 2.60
C ASN A 26 12.21 -2.17 3.21
N LEU A 27 12.25 -3.40 2.70
CA LEU A 27 11.40 -4.50 3.15
C LEU A 27 11.51 -4.79 4.65
N ASN A 28 12.72 -4.77 5.21
CA ASN A 28 12.94 -5.06 6.62
C ASN A 28 12.32 -3.98 7.51
N ALA A 29 12.52 -2.71 7.16
CA ALA A 29 11.90 -1.60 7.88
C ALA A 29 10.36 -1.65 7.80
N ALA A 30 9.81 -1.98 6.62
CA ALA A 30 8.36 -2.17 6.49
C ALA A 30 7.86 -3.30 7.39
N ARG A 31 8.55 -4.45 7.45
CA ARG A 31 8.18 -5.58 8.29
C ARG A 31 8.21 -5.24 9.77
N GLU A 32 9.30 -4.66 10.25
CA GLU A 32 9.43 -4.25 11.66
C GLU A 32 8.37 -3.22 12.05
N ALA A 33 8.09 -2.25 11.16
CA ALA A 33 7.03 -1.28 11.38
C ALA A 33 5.66 -1.96 11.46
N LEU A 34 5.34 -2.90 10.56
CA LEU A 34 4.08 -3.66 10.54
C LEU A 34 3.88 -4.47 11.82
N GLU A 35 4.88 -5.26 12.21
CA GLU A 35 4.80 -6.10 13.41
C GLU A 35 4.49 -5.24 14.65
N ARG A 36 5.28 -4.18 14.87
CA ARG A 36 5.08 -3.30 16.02
C ARG A 36 3.79 -2.48 15.91
N GLY A 37 3.54 -1.88 14.75
CA GLY A 37 2.42 -0.95 14.55
C GLY A 37 1.07 -1.64 14.68
N LEU A 38 0.92 -2.84 14.12
CA LEU A 38 -0.32 -3.62 14.23
C LEU A 38 -0.55 -4.10 15.67
N GLU A 39 0.50 -4.49 16.40
CA GLU A 39 0.42 -4.81 17.84
C GLU A 39 -0.02 -3.61 18.68
N GLU A 40 0.44 -2.40 18.34
CA GLU A 40 0.01 -1.15 18.98
C GLU A 40 -1.37 -0.65 18.50
N GLY A 41 -2.02 -1.38 17.59
CA GLY A 41 -3.36 -1.10 17.06
C GLY A 41 -3.41 -0.04 15.96
N ALA A 42 -2.27 0.29 15.35
CA ALA A 42 -2.19 1.23 14.25
C ALA A 42 -2.85 0.69 12.98
N ARG A 43 -3.27 1.59 12.10
CA ARG A 43 -3.93 1.26 10.83
C ARG A 43 -2.95 1.36 9.68
N ILE A 44 -2.87 0.30 8.88
CA ILE A 44 -1.98 0.19 7.71
C ILE A 44 -2.34 1.18 6.60
N ASP A 45 -3.64 1.46 6.40
CA ASP A 45 -4.15 2.40 5.39
C ASP A 45 -4.12 3.87 5.85
N GLY A 46 -3.13 4.23 6.66
CA GLY A 46 -2.89 5.62 7.02
C GLY A 46 -2.65 6.47 5.77
N ARG A 47 -3.25 7.65 5.70
CA ARG A 47 -3.12 8.53 4.53
C ARG A 47 -2.07 9.61 4.75
N ASP A 48 -1.23 9.84 3.75
CA ASP A 48 -0.28 10.95 3.77
C ASP A 48 -0.97 12.29 3.47
N LYS A 49 -0.15 13.33 3.31
CA LYS A 49 -0.62 14.68 2.97
C LYS A 49 -1.29 14.75 1.61
N ASP A 50 -1.06 13.81 0.71
CA ASP A 50 -1.64 13.72 -0.64
C ASP A 50 -2.82 12.73 -0.67
N GLY A 51 -3.17 12.15 0.47
CA GLY A 51 -4.24 11.17 0.60
C GLY A 51 -3.82 9.75 0.22
N ARG A 52 -2.54 9.51 -0.08
CA ARG A 52 -2.02 8.23 -0.52
C ARG A 52 -1.84 7.27 0.65
N THR A 53 -2.07 5.98 0.41
CA THR A 53 -1.73 4.89 1.34
C THR A 53 -0.28 4.43 1.14
N PRO A 54 0.34 3.76 2.13
CA PRO A 54 1.69 3.22 1.96
C PRO A 54 1.79 2.26 0.78
N LEU A 55 0.71 1.51 0.49
CA LEU A 55 0.63 0.63 -0.67
C LEU A 55 0.75 1.41 -1.99
N GLN A 56 0.03 2.53 -2.13
CA GLN A 56 0.12 3.39 -3.32
C GLN A 56 1.54 3.95 -3.50
N VAL A 57 2.21 4.32 -2.40
CA VAL A 57 3.58 4.84 -2.43
C VAL A 57 4.57 3.75 -2.86
N ALA A 58 4.45 2.54 -2.32
CA ALA A 58 5.26 1.38 -2.74
C ALA A 58 5.07 1.06 -4.23
N CYS A 59 3.82 1.09 -4.72
CA CYS A 59 3.51 0.87 -6.13
C CYS A 59 4.10 1.96 -7.04
N LEU A 60 3.98 3.23 -6.64
CA LEU A 60 4.52 4.37 -7.39
C LEU A 60 6.03 4.29 -7.60
N HIS A 61 6.76 3.75 -6.61
CA HIS A 61 8.23 3.59 -6.69
C HIS A 61 8.65 2.21 -7.21
N GLY A 62 7.70 1.33 -7.54
CA GLY A 62 7.96 0.00 -8.08
C GLY A 62 8.50 -1.03 -7.09
N HIS A 63 8.34 -0.80 -5.78
CA HIS A 63 8.86 -1.68 -4.73
C HIS A 63 7.90 -2.82 -4.43
N ILE A 64 7.95 -3.84 -5.29
CA ILE A 64 7.02 -4.97 -5.33
C ILE A 64 7.01 -5.74 -4.00
N ASP A 65 8.20 -6.00 -3.42
CA ASP A 65 8.30 -6.77 -2.17
C ASP A 65 7.63 -6.05 -1.01
N VAL A 66 7.77 -4.72 -0.94
CA VAL A 66 7.08 -3.89 0.06
C VAL A 66 5.58 -3.86 -0.19
N ALA A 67 5.16 -3.70 -1.45
CA ALA A 67 3.74 -3.72 -1.82
C ALA A 67 3.08 -5.06 -1.46
N ARG A 68 3.74 -6.18 -1.76
CA ARG A 68 3.29 -7.54 -1.40
C ARG A 68 3.16 -7.69 0.11
N LEU A 69 4.17 -7.29 0.87
CA LEU A 69 4.13 -7.35 2.34
C LEU A 69 2.95 -6.54 2.91
N LEU A 70 2.68 -5.35 2.37
CA LEU A 70 1.53 -4.53 2.78
C LEU A 70 0.21 -5.22 2.46
N LEU A 71 0.07 -5.82 1.28
CA LEU A 71 -1.13 -6.56 0.87
C LEU A 71 -1.38 -7.79 1.76
N GLU A 72 -0.33 -8.58 2.05
CA GLU A 72 -0.39 -9.74 2.96
C GLU A 72 -0.83 -9.33 4.38
N ASN A 73 -0.55 -8.09 4.79
CA ASN A 73 -0.96 -7.52 6.07
C ASN A 73 -2.30 -6.76 6.00
N GLY A 74 -3.06 -6.92 4.91
CA GLY A 74 -4.42 -6.41 4.78
C GLY A 74 -4.53 -4.95 4.31
N ALA A 75 -3.50 -4.39 3.67
CA ALA A 75 -3.61 -3.08 3.02
C ALA A 75 -4.66 -3.10 1.90
N SER A 76 -5.48 -2.05 1.82
CA SER A 76 -6.59 -2.02 0.87
C SER A 76 -6.14 -1.57 -0.53
N PRO A 77 -6.36 -2.39 -1.59
CA PRO A 77 -6.01 -2.03 -2.98
C PRO A 77 -6.99 -1.02 -3.62
N VAL A 78 -8.11 -0.76 -2.96
CA VAL A 78 -9.19 0.13 -3.45
C VAL A 78 -9.28 1.42 -2.64
N ALA A 79 -8.29 1.70 -1.79
CA ALA A 79 -8.20 2.96 -1.08
C ALA A 79 -8.03 4.12 -2.07
N LYS A 80 -8.90 5.12 -1.95
CA LYS A 80 -8.88 6.33 -2.80
C LYS A 80 -7.98 7.40 -2.23
N ASP A 81 -7.11 7.96 -3.06
CA ASP A 81 -6.35 9.17 -2.75
C ASP A 81 -7.20 10.45 -2.87
N LYS A 82 -6.57 11.62 -2.84
CA LYS A 82 -7.26 12.92 -3.00
C LYS A 82 -7.82 13.15 -4.39
N ASP A 83 -7.23 12.56 -5.41
CA ASP A 83 -7.69 12.64 -6.79
C ASP A 83 -8.83 11.64 -7.08
N GLY A 84 -9.16 10.81 -6.08
CA GLY A 84 -10.21 9.81 -6.16
C GLY A 84 -9.74 8.49 -6.79
N LEU A 85 -8.44 8.35 -7.03
CA LEU A 85 -7.82 7.20 -7.67
C LEU A 85 -7.55 6.10 -6.65
N THR A 86 -7.91 4.88 -7.02
CA THR A 86 -7.57 3.64 -6.32
C THR A 86 -6.13 3.23 -6.60
N THR A 87 -5.56 2.32 -5.79
CA THR A 87 -4.24 1.74 -6.09
C THR A 87 -4.21 1.08 -7.47
N LEU A 88 -5.28 0.38 -7.86
CA LEU A 88 -5.41 -0.24 -9.19
C LEU A 88 -5.36 0.78 -10.32
N GLU A 89 -6.10 1.88 -10.22
CA GLU A 89 -6.09 2.97 -11.22
C GLU A 89 -4.72 3.67 -11.23
N TYR A 90 -4.07 3.80 -10.08
CA TYR A 90 -2.72 4.33 -9.98
C TYR A 90 -1.72 3.46 -10.75
N ILE A 91 -1.72 2.14 -10.52
CA ILE A 91 -0.86 1.18 -11.21
C ILE A 91 -1.16 1.16 -12.72
N ALA A 92 -2.42 1.31 -13.11
CA ALA A 92 -2.83 1.38 -14.51
C ALA A 92 -2.24 2.59 -15.25
N GLY A 93 -2.13 3.73 -14.56
CA GLY A 93 -1.56 4.96 -15.07
C GLY A 93 -0.03 5.04 -14.97
N LEU A 94 0.64 4.06 -14.35
CA LEU A 94 2.10 3.99 -14.35
C LEU A 94 2.58 3.54 -15.74
N GLU A 95 2.81 4.51 -16.63
CA GLU A 95 3.35 4.26 -17.98
C GLU A 95 4.86 3.95 -17.99
N CYS A 96 5.55 3.94 -16.83
CA CYS A 96 7.00 3.97 -16.79
C CYS A 96 7.64 2.88 -15.90
N ALA A 97 8.54 2.11 -16.54
CA ALA A 97 9.78 1.51 -16.01
C ALA A 97 9.74 0.44 -14.89
N TYR A 98 8.61 0.19 -14.24
CA TYR A 98 8.51 -0.83 -13.18
C TYR A 98 7.76 -2.07 -13.67
N ASP A 99 8.00 -3.22 -13.03
CA ASP A 99 7.28 -4.48 -13.29
C ASP A 99 5.81 -4.37 -12.81
N ARG A 100 5.04 -3.50 -13.46
CA ARG A 100 3.60 -3.26 -13.24
C ARG A 100 2.83 -4.56 -13.15
N ASP A 101 3.15 -5.49 -14.04
CA ASP A 101 2.50 -6.79 -14.15
C ASP A 101 2.67 -7.61 -12.87
N LYS A 102 3.86 -7.58 -12.25
CA LYS A 102 4.11 -8.29 -10.99
C LYS A 102 3.38 -7.65 -9.81
N ILE A 103 3.25 -6.32 -9.79
CA ILE A 103 2.50 -5.62 -8.74
C ILE A 103 1.01 -5.95 -8.86
N LEU A 104 0.47 -5.91 -10.09
CA LEU A 104 -0.91 -6.32 -10.34
C LEU A 104 -1.13 -7.79 -10.02
N GLU A 105 -0.18 -8.66 -10.35
CA GLU A 105 -0.22 -10.09 -10.01
C GLU A 105 -0.24 -10.29 -8.48
N ALA A 106 0.64 -9.62 -7.74
CA ALA A 106 0.66 -9.69 -6.27
C ALA A 106 -0.67 -9.22 -5.65
N LEU A 107 -1.27 -8.17 -6.21
CA LEU A 107 -2.57 -7.66 -5.77
C LEU A 107 -3.69 -8.66 -6.04
N VAL A 108 -3.75 -9.22 -7.25
CA VAL A 108 -4.76 -10.23 -7.64
C VAL A 108 -4.57 -11.54 -6.86
N GLU A 109 -3.34 -11.90 -6.51
CA GLU A 109 -3.04 -13.05 -5.66
C GLU A 109 -3.61 -12.86 -4.24
N CYS A 110 -3.43 -11.68 -3.65
CA CYS A 110 -3.95 -11.36 -2.31
C CYS A 110 -5.47 -11.08 -2.31
N TYR A 111 -6.00 -10.54 -3.40
CA TYR A 111 -7.40 -10.14 -3.55
C TYR A 111 -7.97 -10.57 -4.92
N PRO A 112 -8.29 -11.86 -5.09
CA PRO A 112 -8.76 -12.41 -6.36
C PRO A 112 -10.08 -11.79 -6.83
N GLU A 113 -10.89 -11.23 -5.92
CA GLU A 113 -12.13 -10.54 -6.24
C GLU A 113 -11.94 -9.25 -7.06
N TYR A 114 -10.74 -8.67 -7.08
CA TYR A 114 -10.43 -7.49 -7.90
C TYR A 114 -9.80 -7.82 -9.25
N ARG A 115 -9.66 -9.10 -9.59
CA ARG A 115 -9.07 -9.57 -10.86
C ARG A 115 -9.71 -8.94 -12.10
N ASP A 116 -11.04 -8.87 -12.13
CA ASP A 116 -11.79 -8.32 -13.27
C ASP A 116 -11.71 -6.80 -13.35
N ARG A 117 -11.30 -6.13 -12.25
CA ARG A 117 -11.19 -4.68 -12.16
C ARG A 117 -9.76 -4.18 -12.35
N ALA A 118 -8.78 -5.08 -12.39
CA ALA A 118 -7.38 -4.78 -12.62
C ALA A 118 -7.13 -4.60 -14.13
N PRO A 119 -6.88 -3.39 -14.63
CA PRO A 119 -6.65 -3.19 -16.05
C PRO A 119 -5.31 -3.83 -16.48
N GLY A 120 -5.36 -4.66 -17.53
CA GLY A 120 -4.18 -5.23 -18.16
C GLY A 120 -3.58 -6.48 -17.50
N VAL A 121 -4.25 -7.11 -16.53
CA VAL A 121 -3.92 -8.49 -16.10
C VAL A 121 -4.55 -9.50 -17.06
N ALA A 122 -3.83 -10.57 -17.37
CA ALA A 122 -4.33 -11.64 -18.23
C ALA A 122 -5.57 -12.30 -17.60
N GLY A 123 -6.75 -12.02 -18.17
CA GLY A 123 -8.04 -12.55 -17.73
C GLY A 123 -9.05 -11.53 -17.25
N ALA A 124 -8.72 -10.22 -17.18
CA ALA A 124 -9.77 -9.19 -17.07
C ALA A 124 -10.62 -9.22 -18.35
N ALA A 125 -11.93 -9.42 -18.22
CA ALA A 125 -12.83 -9.53 -19.36
C ALA A 125 -12.73 -8.30 -20.27
N LEU A 126 -12.64 -8.56 -21.58
CA LEU A 126 -12.64 -7.58 -22.68
C LEU A 126 -13.90 -6.71 -22.67
#